data_AF-A0A382KU73-F1
#
_entry.id   AF-A0A382KU73-F1
#
_cell.length_a   1.000
_cell.length_b   1.000
_cell.length_c   1.000
_cell.angle_alpha   90.00
_cell.angle_beta   90.00
_cell.angle_gamma   90.00
#
_symmetry.space_group_name_H-M   'P 1'
#
loop_
_entity.id
_entity.type
_entity.pdbx_description
1 polymer ?
#
loop_
_entity_poly.entity_id
_entity_poly.type
_entity_poly.pdbx_seq_one_letter_code
_entity_poly.pdbx_strand_id
1 'polypeptide(L)'
;MKAKDLAKNLDITPAYLSLIESNQRKPDGDTLLKILEILELEKNDLTKKSDPDLESRTKEIVKISLLEDLDIRQEEAEEIVRINPKIAKALIRLGNDHKNKEHELEKKVHGKETVFPGEIVSDFIQKFENYFPSLEEFSTKIYNKIRINNRITYLSLCSYLKEEYKIIVKDIVPQEEKLFSKIYYPEKKEFLLSDYLSLETKKLFAATLVAQLGADEKIEDYLNEFSFPSEVSKKVSKVALLNYAGAAIMMPYENFYNEVKKNRYDLELLKNSFAVSFEQVCHRVTCLQNPKMKGIPLHMIRVDRSGNVSKRFSISGIELPRLSGACPKWNVSSAFSNPG
;
A
#
# COMPACT_ATOMS: atom_id res chain seq x y z
N MET A 1 15.80 53.12 -29.71
CA MET A 1 14.84 54.23 -29.97
C MET A 1 14.34 54.76 -28.63
N LYS A 2 14.16 56.08 -28.42
CA LYS A 2 13.56 56.57 -27.16
C LYS A 2 12.04 56.40 -27.21
N ALA A 3 11.38 56.14 -26.08
CA ALA A 3 9.93 55.86 -26.03
C ALA A 3 9.07 56.97 -26.67
N LYS A 4 9.51 58.23 -26.57
CA LYS A 4 8.85 59.38 -27.21
C LYS A 4 8.90 59.35 -28.74
N ASP A 5 10.00 58.83 -29.29
CA ASP A 5 10.19 58.68 -30.74
C ASP A 5 9.43 57.45 -31.26
N LEU A 6 9.32 56.38 -30.45
CA LEU A 6 8.48 55.21 -30.73
C LEU A 6 7.00 55.54 -30.75
N ALA A 7 6.51 56.28 -29.75
CA ALA A 7 5.12 56.72 -29.72
C ALA A 7 4.77 57.56 -30.96
N LYS A 8 5.68 58.44 -31.38
CA LYS A 8 5.52 59.27 -32.58
C LYS A 8 5.49 58.44 -33.87
N ASN A 9 6.35 57.44 -34.00
CA ASN A 9 6.36 56.56 -35.17
C ASN A 9 5.15 55.62 -35.24
N LEU A 10 4.55 55.32 -34.09
CA LEU A 10 3.34 54.50 -33.96
C LEU A 10 2.03 55.31 -34.07
N ASP A 11 2.11 56.63 -34.22
CA ASP A 11 0.96 57.56 -34.24
C ASP A 11 0.07 57.47 -32.97
N ILE A 12 0.70 57.20 -31.82
CA ILE A 12 0.04 57.13 -30.50
C ILE A 12 0.66 58.11 -29.51
N THR A 13 -0.07 58.42 -28.44
CA THR A 13 0.49 59.29 -27.39
C THR A 13 1.52 58.53 -26.56
N PRO A 14 2.57 59.20 -26.03
CA PRO A 14 3.53 58.57 -25.11
C PRO A 14 2.87 57.95 -23.87
N ALA A 15 1.75 58.52 -23.40
CA ALA A 15 0.96 57.95 -22.32
C ALA A 15 0.30 56.63 -22.73
N TYR A 16 -0.24 56.55 -23.95
CA TYR A 16 -0.81 55.31 -24.48
C TYR A 16 0.24 54.21 -24.66
N LEU A 17 1.43 54.58 -25.17
CA LEU A 17 2.56 53.64 -25.26
C LEU A 17 2.98 53.13 -23.87
N SER A 18 3.00 54.01 -22.85
CA SER A 18 3.33 53.61 -21.47
C SER A 18 2.28 52.66 -20.87
N LEU A 19 1.01 52.81 -21.22
CA LEU A 19 -0.06 51.87 -20.83
C LEU A 19 0.09 50.50 -21.52
N ILE A 20 0.61 50.47 -22.75
CA ILE A 20 0.95 49.23 -23.44
C ILE A 20 2.18 48.58 -22.79
N GLU A 21 3.23 49.35 -22.49
CA GLU A 21 4.46 48.86 -21.83
C GLU A 21 4.21 48.32 -20.41
N SER A 22 3.29 48.94 -19.68
CA SER A 22 2.86 48.51 -18.34
C SER A 22 1.77 47.45 -18.35
N ASN A 23 1.40 46.95 -19.54
CA ASN A 23 0.42 45.90 -19.76
C ASN A 23 -1.00 46.22 -19.24
N GLN A 24 -1.32 47.51 -19.10
CA GLN A 24 -2.64 48.00 -18.68
C GLN A 24 -3.60 48.12 -19.87
N ARG A 25 -3.10 48.11 -21.11
CA ARG A 25 -3.92 48.22 -22.32
C ARG A 25 -3.35 47.39 -23.46
N LYS A 26 -4.19 46.51 -24.04
CA LYS A 26 -3.82 45.71 -25.22
C LYS A 26 -3.87 46.57 -26.48
N PRO A 27 -2.83 46.55 -27.34
CA PRO A 27 -2.87 47.23 -28.63
C PRO A 27 -3.87 46.54 -29.56
N ASP A 28 -4.50 47.32 -30.43
CA ASP A 28 -5.32 46.83 -31.54
C ASP A 28 -4.43 46.23 -32.65
N GLY A 29 -5.06 45.50 -33.58
CA GLY A 29 -4.35 44.72 -34.60
C GLY A 29 -3.44 45.56 -35.50
N ASP A 30 -3.87 46.75 -35.88
CA ASP A 30 -3.09 47.64 -36.76
C ASP A 30 -1.89 48.24 -36.03
N THR A 31 -2.08 48.63 -34.76
CA THR A 31 -0.98 49.09 -33.90
C THR A 31 0.06 47.99 -33.67
N LEU A 32 -0.37 46.75 -33.46
CA LEU A 32 0.54 45.62 -33.27
C LEU A 32 1.40 45.33 -34.52
N LEU A 33 0.80 45.40 -35.71
CA LEU A 33 1.53 45.21 -36.97
C LEU A 33 2.59 46.30 -37.18
N LYS A 34 2.26 47.56 -36.88
CA LYS A 34 3.22 48.68 -36.94
C LYS A 34 4.37 48.52 -35.95
N ILE A 35 4.09 48.03 -34.73
CA ILE A 35 5.14 47.76 -33.72
C ILE A 35 6.10 46.69 -34.23
N LEU A 36 5.58 45.61 -34.80
CA LEU A 36 6.39 44.52 -35.39
C LEU A 36 7.29 45.03 -36.51
N GLU A 37 6.75 45.86 -37.41
CA GLU A 37 7.50 46.42 -38.54
C GLU A 37 8.59 47.40 -38.11
N ILE A 38 8.28 48.34 -37.22
CA ILE A 38 9.23 49.38 -36.75
C ILE A 38 10.37 48.79 -35.91
N LEU A 39 10.09 47.72 -35.16
CA LEU A 39 11.08 47.05 -34.30
C LEU A 39 11.78 45.87 -34.99
N GLU A 40 11.48 45.64 -36.28
CA GLU A 40 12.04 44.53 -37.08
C GLU A 40 11.85 43.16 -36.39
N LEU A 41 10.69 42.93 -35.78
CA LEU A 41 10.36 41.69 -35.06
C LEU A 41 9.56 40.75 -35.96
N GLU A 42 9.93 39.47 -36.02
CA GLU A 42 9.07 38.47 -36.65
C GLU A 42 7.94 38.05 -35.70
N LYS A 43 6.83 37.53 -36.25
CA LYS A 43 5.71 37.00 -35.44
C LYS A 43 6.17 35.91 -34.45
N ASN A 44 7.26 35.21 -34.78
CA ASN A 44 7.90 34.21 -33.94
C ASN A 44 8.76 34.79 -32.81
N ASP A 45 9.24 36.03 -32.91
CA ASP A 45 10.01 36.69 -31.85
C ASP A 45 9.14 37.11 -30.65
N LEU A 46 7.85 37.36 -30.90
CA LEU A 46 6.84 37.57 -29.85
C LEU A 46 6.50 36.29 -29.07
N THR A 47 6.93 35.12 -29.56
CA THR A 47 6.65 33.80 -28.98
C THR A 47 7.87 33.16 -28.32
N LYS A 48 8.89 33.94 -27.96
CA LYS A 48 10.15 33.43 -27.38
C LYS A 48 9.88 32.43 -26.25
N LYS A 49 10.40 31.20 -26.47
CA LYS A 49 10.28 29.96 -25.69
C LYS A 49 9.97 30.23 -24.22
N SER A 50 8.67 30.21 -23.91
CA SER A 50 8.26 29.91 -22.55
C SER A 50 8.76 28.52 -22.22
N ASP A 51 9.41 28.37 -21.07
CA ASP A 51 9.79 27.08 -20.55
C ASP A 51 8.49 26.32 -20.24
N PRO A 52 8.12 25.29 -21.03
CA PRO A 52 6.82 24.63 -20.88
C PRO A 52 6.68 23.97 -19.51
N ASP A 53 7.81 23.57 -18.89
CA ASP A 53 7.86 23.07 -17.51
C ASP A 53 7.47 24.19 -16.54
N LEU A 54 8.03 25.39 -16.73
CA LEU A 54 7.77 26.52 -15.86
C LEU A 54 6.31 26.99 -15.96
N GLU A 55 5.73 27.05 -17.17
CA GLU A 55 4.31 27.36 -17.36
C GLU A 55 3.41 26.33 -16.68
N SER A 56 3.67 25.03 -16.92
CA SER A 56 2.89 23.96 -16.32
C SER A 56 2.92 24.03 -14.79
N ARG A 57 4.10 24.22 -14.21
CA ARG A 57 4.29 24.28 -12.75
C ARG A 57 3.70 25.54 -12.12
N THR A 58 3.73 26.68 -12.82
CA THR A 58 3.05 27.88 -12.36
C THR A 58 1.53 27.70 -12.37
N LYS A 59 0.96 27.07 -13.42
CA LYS A 59 -0.47 26.73 -13.49
C LYS A 59 -0.94 25.76 -12.40
N GLU A 60 -0.07 24.85 -11.96
CA GLU A 60 -0.37 23.96 -10.83
C GLU A 60 -0.38 24.71 -9.50
N ILE A 61 0.57 25.64 -9.30
CA ILE A 61 0.74 26.35 -8.03
C ILE A 61 -0.37 27.36 -7.78
N VAL A 62 -0.91 28.01 -8.82
CA VAL A 62 -2.05 28.93 -8.66
C VAL A 62 -3.35 28.24 -8.27
N LYS A 63 -3.40 26.89 -8.33
CA LYS A 63 -4.56 26.08 -7.92
C LYS A 63 -4.47 25.54 -6.49
N ILE A 64 -3.47 25.94 -5.70
CA ILE A 64 -3.40 25.53 -4.31
C ILE A 64 -4.54 26.17 -3.50
N SER A 65 -5.02 25.47 -2.47
CA SER A 65 -6.17 25.92 -1.67
C SER A 65 -5.99 27.33 -1.08
N LEU A 66 -4.75 27.73 -0.76
CA LEU A 66 -4.41 29.07 -0.27
C LEU A 66 -4.76 30.21 -1.25
N LEU A 67 -4.85 29.93 -2.55
CA LEU A 67 -5.01 30.94 -3.61
C LEU A 67 -6.37 30.83 -4.34
N GLU A 68 -7.26 29.94 -3.88
CA GLU A 68 -8.56 29.71 -4.53
C GLU A 68 -9.44 30.96 -4.54
N ASP A 69 -9.30 31.85 -3.55
CA ASP A 69 -10.04 33.10 -3.42
C ASP A 69 -9.62 34.19 -4.41
N LEU A 70 -8.46 34.02 -5.07
CA LEU A 70 -7.91 35.00 -6.01
C LEU A 70 -8.38 34.81 -7.45
N ASP A 71 -9.06 33.70 -7.77
CA ASP A 71 -9.62 33.37 -9.10
C ASP A 71 -8.63 33.58 -10.26
N ILE A 72 -7.38 33.15 -10.07
CA ILE A 72 -6.30 33.34 -11.05
C ILE A 72 -6.55 32.41 -12.25
N ARG A 73 -6.71 33.00 -13.44
CA ARG A 73 -6.96 32.26 -14.67
C ARG A 73 -5.67 31.66 -15.24
N GLN A 74 -5.80 30.63 -16.06
CA GLN A 74 -4.63 29.93 -16.61
C GLN A 74 -3.80 30.82 -17.53
N GLU A 75 -4.45 31.74 -18.25
CA GLU A 75 -3.80 32.69 -19.13
C GLU A 75 -2.95 33.71 -18.34
N GLU A 76 -3.38 34.08 -17.13
CA GLU A 76 -2.66 35.00 -16.25
C GLU A 76 -1.41 34.33 -15.64
N ALA A 77 -1.49 33.02 -15.36
CA ALA A 77 -0.34 32.22 -14.93
C ALA A 77 0.72 32.08 -16.04
N GLU A 78 0.31 31.87 -17.29
CA GLU A 78 1.21 31.85 -18.46
C GLU A 78 1.89 33.21 -18.66
N GLU A 79 1.13 34.29 -18.50
CA GLU A 79 1.62 35.66 -18.65
C GLU A 79 2.71 35.99 -17.62
N ILE A 80 2.57 35.55 -16.36
CA ILE A 80 3.61 35.71 -15.33
C ILE A 80 4.90 35.01 -15.73
N VAL A 81 4.83 33.81 -16.33
CA VAL A 81 6.01 33.07 -16.78
C VAL A 81 6.71 33.79 -17.93
N ARG A 82 5.94 34.37 -18.85
CA ARG A 82 6.45 35.10 -20.01
C ARG A 82 7.09 36.44 -19.64
N ILE A 83 6.44 37.21 -18.76
CA ILE A 83 6.90 38.56 -18.39
C ILE A 83 7.97 38.49 -17.28
N ASN A 84 7.77 37.63 -16.27
CA ASN A 84 8.61 37.59 -15.06
C ASN A 84 8.93 36.16 -14.59
N PRO A 85 9.79 35.41 -15.31
CA PRO A 85 10.08 34.00 -14.99
C PRO A 85 10.76 33.80 -13.61
N LYS A 86 11.45 34.81 -13.07
CA LYS A 86 12.02 34.75 -11.72
C LYS A 86 10.92 34.80 -10.64
N ILE A 87 9.86 35.57 -10.87
CA ILE A 87 8.69 35.64 -9.97
C ILE A 87 7.92 34.33 -10.05
N ALA A 88 7.71 33.79 -11.25
CA ALA A 88 7.11 32.45 -11.44
C ALA A 88 7.86 31.36 -10.64
N LYS A 89 9.20 31.35 -10.69
CA LYS A 89 10.03 30.42 -9.91
C LYS A 89 9.91 30.64 -8.40
N ALA A 90 9.82 31.89 -7.95
CA ALA A 90 9.63 32.21 -6.53
C ALA A 90 8.26 31.74 -6.02
N LEU A 91 7.20 31.95 -6.79
CA LEU A 91 5.86 31.45 -6.50
C LEU A 91 5.83 29.92 -6.43
N ILE A 92 6.47 29.23 -7.37
CA ILE A 92 6.60 27.78 -7.34
C ILE A 92 7.31 27.30 -6.08
N ARG A 93 8.40 27.98 -5.67
CA ARG A 93 9.13 27.62 -4.45
C ARG A 93 8.27 27.82 -3.20
N LEU A 94 7.55 28.94 -3.12
CA LEU A 94 6.66 29.24 -1.99
C LEU A 94 5.46 28.28 -1.93
N GLY A 95 4.84 27.98 -3.07
CA GLY A 95 3.71 27.04 -3.12
C GLY A 95 4.13 25.60 -2.84
N ASN A 96 5.33 25.18 -3.26
CA ASN A 96 5.88 23.88 -2.88
C ASN A 96 6.22 23.81 -1.38
N ASP A 97 6.83 24.86 -0.82
CA ASP A 97 7.06 24.93 0.63
C ASP A 97 5.74 24.94 1.41
N HIS A 98 4.70 25.59 0.89
CA HIS A 98 3.35 25.57 1.48
C HIS A 98 2.75 24.17 1.42
N LYS A 99 2.73 23.52 0.26
CA LYS A 99 2.21 22.16 0.09
C LYS A 99 2.98 21.14 0.94
N ASN A 100 4.30 21.30 1.06
CA ASN A 100 5.12 20.49 1.96
C ASN A 100 4.79 20.77 3.42
N LYS A 101 4.59 22.03 3.82
CA LYS A 101 4.16 22.41 5.17
C LYS A 101 2.74 22.00 5.48
N GLU A 102 1.81 22.02 4.52
CA GLU A 102 0.46 21.46 4.65
C GLU A 102 0.55 19.95 4.82
N HIS A 103 1.35 19.24 4.03
CA HIS A 103 1.64 17.84 4.29
C HIS A 103 2.27 17.61 5.68
N GLU A 104 3.14 18.50 6.17
CA GLU A 104 3.70 18.42 7.52
C GLU A 104 2.73 18.83 8.63
N LEU A 105 1.78 19.73 8.35
CA LEU A 105 0.76 20.22 9.27
C LEU A 105 -0.41 19.24 9.33
N GLU A 106 -0.81 18.64 8.22
CA GLU A 106 -1.68 17.46 8.17
C GLU A 106 -1.06 16.31 8.98
N LYS A 107 0.26 16.09 8.89
CA LYS A 107 1.02 15.16 9.75
C LYS A 107 1.11 15.58 11.23
N LYS A 108 0.91 16.86 11.57
CA LYS A 108 0.97 17.37 12.96
C LYS A 108 -0.40 17.52 13.62
N VAL A 109 -1.44 17.85 12.85
CA VAL A 109 -2.84 18.02 13.29
C VAL A 109 -3.50 16.65 13.46
N HIS A 110 -3.13 15.67 12.64
CA HIS A 110 -3.37 14.25 12.93
C HIS A 110 -2.23 13.76 13.80
N GLY A 111 -2.38 13.87 15.12
CA GLY A 111 -1.32 13.67 16.09
C GLY A 111 -0.48 12.41 15.84
N LYS A 112 0.84 12.53 16.10
CA LYS A 112 1.87 11.46 16.14
C LYS A 112 1.36 10.14 15.57
N GLU A 113 1.75 9.80 14.33
CA GLU A 113 1.64 8.46 13.75
C GLU A 113 1.85 7.38 14.83
N THR A 114 0.75 6.86 15.36
CA THR A 114 0.74 5.51 15.92
C THR A 114 0.62 4.61 14.71
N VAL A 115 1.73 4.41 13.99
CA VAL A 115 1.73 3.45 12.88
C VAL A 115 1.24 2.13 13.44
N PHE A 116 0.05 1.71 13.01
CA PHE A 116 -0.59 0.56 13.61
C PHE A 116 0.29 -0.66 13.32
N PRO A 117 0.61 -1.52 14.31
CA PRO A 117 1.51 -2.65 14.08
C PRO A 117 1.10 -3.53 12.89
N GLY A 118 -0.20 -3.63 12.60
CA GLY A 118 -0.71 -4.35 11.44
C GLY A 118 -0.33 -3.75 10.07
N GLU A 119 -0.13 -2.43 9.97
CA GLU A 119 0.34 -1.79 8.74
C GLU A 119 1.80 -2.12 8.47
N ILE A 120 2.63 -2.08 9.51
CA ILE A 120 4.03 -2.50 9.41
C ILE A 120 4.16 -3.96 8.99
N VAL A 121 3.29 -4.84 9.49
CA VAL A 121 3.25 -6.24 9.05
C VAL A 121 2.91 -6.35 7.56
N SER A 122 1.97 -5.54 7.07
CA SER A 122 1.63 -5.50 5.64
C SER A 122 2.81 -5.04 4.79
N ASP A 123 3.49 -3.95 5.19
CA ASP A 123 4.67 -3.43 4.49
C ASP A 123 5.83 -4.43 4.49
N PHE A 124 6.05 -5.07 5.63
CA PHE A 124 7.02 -6.16 5.76
C PHE A 124 6.72 -7.31 4.80
N ILE A 125 5.49 -7.82 4.79
CA ILE A 125 5.11 -8.94 3.93
C ILE A 125 5.17 -8.55 2.44
N GLN A 126 4.78 -7.31 2.11
CA GLN A 126 4.84 -6.79 0.74
C GLN A 126 6.28 -6.66 0.23
N LYS A 127 7.24 -6.29 1.09
CA LYS A 127 8.67 -6.27 0.73
C LYS A 127 9.16 -7.60 0.18
N PHE A 128 8.66 -8.71 0.71
CA PHE A 128 9.00 -10.08 0.28
C PHE A 128 8.00 -10.65 -0.75
N GLU A 129 7.18 -9.81 -1.36
CA GLU A 129 6.13 -10.21 -2.31
C GLU A 129 5.20 -11.30 -1.73
N ASN A 130 5.03 -11.34 -0.40
CA ASN A 130 4.28 -12.37 0.31
C ASN A 130 4.71 -13.82 -0.01
N TYR A 131 5.99 -14.02 -0.31
CA TYR A 131 6.56 -15.34 -0.58
C TYR A 131 7.93 -15.50 0.11
N PHE A 132 8.06 -16.54 0.93
CA PHE A 132 9.22 -16.76 1.78
C PHE A 132 9.85 -18.13 1.46
N PRO A 133 10.80 -18.21 0.49
CA PRO A 133 11.31 -19.48 -0.03
C PRO A 133 11.85 -20.45 1.03
N SER A 134 12.60 -19.95 2.00
CA SER A 134 13.18 -20.79 3.06
C SER A 134 12.13 -21.35 4.03
N LEU A 135 11.01 -20.63 4.24
CA LEU A 135 9.87 -21.13 5.00
C LEU A 135 9.08 -22.16 4.20
N GLU A 136 8.91 -21.96 2.90
CA GLU A 136 8.26 -22.93 2.02
C GLU A 136 9.02 -24.26 1.95
N GLU A 137 10.36 -24.19 1.87
CA GLU A 137 11.21 -25.38 1.90
C GLU A 137 11.09 -26.11 3.26
N PHE A 138 11.16 -25.36 4.37
CA PHE A 138 10.95 -25.92 5.71
C PHE A 138 9.58 -26.60 5.82
N SER A 139 8.52 -25.90 5.42
CA SER A 139 7.15 -26.39 5.51
C SER A 139 6.93 -27.63 4.64
N THR A 140 7.54 -27.69 3.46
CA THR A 140 7.50 -28.86 2.57
C THR A 140 8.20 -30.07 3.18
N LYS A 141 9.35 -29.88 3.84
CA LYS A 141 10.06 -30.95 4.56
C LYS A 141 9.18 -31.54 5.68
N ILE A 142 8.56 -30.69 6.49
CA ILE A 142 7.63 -31.12 7.55
C ILE A 142 6.44 -31.85 6.94
N TYR A 143 5.77 -31.27 5.92
CA TYR A 143 4.64 -31.88 5.23
C TYR A 143 4.97 -33.30 4.75
N ASN A 144 6.11 -33.49 4.09
CA ASN A 144 6.52 -34.81 3.59
C ASN A 144 6.76 -35.83 4.70
N LYS A 145 7.21 -35.40 5.89
CA LYS A 145 7.44 -36.26 7.04
C LYS A 145 6.14 -36.71 7.74
N ILE A 146 5.13 -35.86 7.79
CA ILE A 146 3.93 -36.09 8.63
C ILE A 146 2.63 -36.32 7.87
N ARG A 147 2.62 -36.16 6.54
CA ARG A 147 1.40 -36.34 5.73
C ARG A 147 0.84 -37.75 5.85
N ILE A 148 -0.48 -37.85 5.91
CA ILE A 148 -1.23 -39.10 5.84
C ILE A 148 -2.15 -38.99 4.63
N ASN A 149 -2.07 -39.92 3.68
CA ASN A 149 -2.84 -39.90 2.43
C ASN A 149 -2.77 -38.53 1.71
N ASN A 150 -1.55 -37.98 1.57
CA ASN A 150 -1.30 -36.66 0.98
C ASN A 150 -1.99 -35.47 1.68
N ARG A 151 -2.37 -35.60 2.95
CA ARG A 151 -2.98 -34.52 3.72
C ARG A 151 -2.36 -34.41 5.11
N ILE A 152 -2.41 -33.20 5.67
CA ILE A 152 -2.09 -32.95 7.07
C ILE A 152 -3.37 -33.02 7.88
N THR A 153 -3.36 -33.82 8.95
CA THR A 153 -4.45 -33.89 9.91
C THR A 153 -4.04 -33.19 11.20
N TYR A 154 -5.02 -32.83 12.03
CA TYR A 154 -4.73 -32.30 13.36
C TYR A 154 -3.89 -33.31 14.18
N LEU A 155 -4.30 -34.58 14.16
CA LEU A 155 -3.61 -35.66 14.86
C LEU A 155 -2.17 -35.87 14.36
N SER A 156 -1.89 -35.74 13.06
CA SER A 156 -0.52 -35.91 12.56
C SER A 156 0.42 -34.82 13.09
N LEU A 157 -0.08 -33.59 13.27
CA LEU A 157 0.69 -32.50 13.90
C LEU A 157 0.91 -32.76 15.39
N CYS A 158 -0.12 -33.21 16.10
CA CYS A 158 -0.01 -33.57 17.52
C CYS A 158 1.00 -34.70 17.75
N SER A 159 0.94 -35.77 16.93
CA SER A 159 1.91 -36.87 16.99
C SER A 159 3.33 -36.38 16.71
N TYR A 160 3.51 -35.53 15.70
CA TYR A 160 4.81 -34.95 15.39
C TYR A 160 5.39 -34.13 16.55
N LEU A 161 4.59 -33.25 17.15
CA LEU A 161 4.98 -32.47 18.33
C LEU A 161 5.38 -33.38 19.51
N LYS A 162 4.67 -34.49 19.70
CA LYS A 162 4.96 -35.47 20.75
C LYS A 162 6.22 -36.28 20.48
N GLU A 163 6.42 -36.74 19.25
CA GLU A 163 7.55 -37.61 18.89
C GLU A 163 8.86 -36.83 18.81
N GLU A 164 8.85 -35.70 18.10
CA GLU A 164 10.04 -34.89 17.82
C GLU A 164 10.41 -34.01 19.03
N TYR A 165 9.44 -33.25 19.56
CA TYR A 165 9.70 -32.24 20.58
C TYR A 165 9.31 -32.67 22.01
N LYS A 166 8.71 -33.86 22.17
CA LYS A 166 8.15 -34.36 23.43
C LYS A 166 7.04 -33.46 24.00
N ILE A 167 6.33 -32.72 23.13
CA ILE A 167 5.24 -31.82 23.52
C ILE A 167 3.90 -32.54 23.39
N ILE A 168 3.11 -32.53 24.45
CA ILE A 168 1.77 -33.11 24.48
C ILE A 168 0.76 -31.99 24.21
N VAL A 169 -0.01 -32.14 23.13
CA VAL A 169 -1.16 -31.27 22.84
C VAL A 169 -2.37 -31.77 23.61
N LYS A 170 -3.03 -30.88 24.36
CA LYS A 170 -4.22 -31.18 25.16
C LYS A 170 -5.35 -30.24 24.80
N ASP A 171 -6.48 -30.85 24.44
CA ASP A 171 -7.74 -30.17 24.19
C ASP A 171 -8.48 -30.03 25.53
N ILE A 172 -8.81 -28.79 25.93
CA ILE A 172 -9.37 -28.47 27.25
C ILE A 172 -10.54 -27.50 27.08
N VAL A 173 -11.65 -27.81 27.75
CA VAL A 173 -12.76 -26.86 27.96
C VAL A 173 -12.31 -25.77 28.95
N PRO A 174 -12.19 -24.49 28.54
CA PRO A 174 -11.81 -23.42 29.45
C PRO A 174 -12.83 -23.24 30.58
N GLN A 175 -12.35 -22.92 31.78
CA GLN A 175 -13.22 -22.51 32.89
C GLN A 175 -13.80 -21.11 32.59
N GLU A 176 -15.05 -20.86 32.99
CA GLU A 176 -15.79 -19.63 32.64
C GLU A 176 -15.04 -18.34 32.97
N GLU A 177 -14.30 -18.32 34.08
CA GLU A 177 -13.55 -17.15 34.55
C GLU A 177 -12.23 -16.90 33.78
N LYS A 178 -11.76 -17.88 33.00
CA LYS A 178 -10.47 -17.82 32.27
C LYS A 178 -10.61 -18.42 30.87
N LEU A 179 -11.31 -17.71 30.00
CA LEU A 179 -11.33 -18.01 28.57
C LEU A 179 -9.93 -17.86 27.96
N PHE A 180 -9.47 -18.88 27.25
CA PHE A 180 -8.23 -18.85 26.46
C PHE A 180 -8.45 -19.54 25.12
N SER A 181 -7.66 -19.19 24.11
CA SER A 181 -7.65 -19.93 22.84
C SER A 181 -6.54 -20.98 22.83
N LYS A 182 -5.31 -20.58 23.17
CA LYS A 182 -4.14 -21.47 23.25
C LYS A 182 -3.19 -21.03 24.35
N ILE A 183 -2.53 -21.99 24.99
CA ILE A 183 -1.47 -21.74 25.97
C ILE A 183 -0.35 -22.76 25.73
N TYR A 184 0.90 -22.30 25.60
CA TYR A 184 2.06 -23.17 25.52
C TYR A 184 2.88 -23.05 26.80
N TYR A 185 3.16 -24.18 27.46
CA TYR A 185 4.03 -24.28 28.63
C TYR A 185 5.33 -24.99 28.24
N PRO A 186 6.41 -24.26 27.92
CA PRO A 186 7.68 -24.86 27.51
C PRO A 186 8.26 -25.82 28.55
N GLU A 187 8.25 -25.40 29.83
CA GLU A 187 8.81 -26.18 30.95
C GLU A 187 8.10 -27.53 31.15
N LYS A 188 6.77 -27.56 30.95
CA LYS A 188 5.97 -28.79 31.08
C LYS A 188 5.89 -29.59 29.79
N LYS A 189 6.34 -29.03 28.67
CA LYS A 189 6.12 -29.53 27.31
C LYS A 189 4.65 -29.83 27.03
N GLU A 190 3.78 -28.90 27.42
CA GLU A 190 2.34 -29.01 27.22
C GLU A 190 1.84 -27.86 26.34
N PHE A 191 1.01 -28.19 25.37
CA PHE A 191 0.31 -27.22 24.54
C PHE A 191 -1.19 -27.38 24.69
N LEU A 192 -1.82 -26.44 25.39
CA LEU A 192 -3.24 -26.46 25.68
C LEU A 192 -3.99 -25.71 24.59
N LEU A 193 -5.02 -26.32 24.02
CA LEU A 193 -5.93 -25.73 23.05
C LEU A 193 -7.35 -25.76 23.60
N SER A 194 -8.08 -24.65 23.42
CA SER A 194 -9.48 -24.59 23.84
C SER A 194 -10.37 -25.47 22.98
N ASP A 195 -11.30 -26.19 23.61
CA ASP A 195 -12.32 -26.98 22.93
C ASP A 195 -13.39 -26.17 22.18
N TYR A 196 -13.48 -24.86 22.44
CA TYR A 196 -14.36 -23.97 21.69
C TYR A 196 -13.79 -23.59 20.31
N LEU A 197 -12.55 -23.96 20.02
CA LEU A 197 -11.93 -23.71 18.72
C LEU A 197 -12.39 -24.74 17.68
N SER A 198 -12.61 -24.25 16.45
CA SER A 198 -12.81 -25.12 15.30
C SER A 198 -11.57 -26.00 15.06
N LEU A 199 -11.77 -27.16 14.43
CA LEU A 199 -10.68 -28.09 14.14
C LEU A 199 -9.62 -27.47 13.21
N GLU A 200 -10.03 -26.63 12.26
CA GLU A 200 -9.13 -25.90 11.35
C GLU A 200 -8.23 -24.92 12.13
N THR A 201 -8.77 -24.31 13.18
CA THR A 201 -8.02 -23.39 14.04
C THR A 201 -7.05 -24.14 14.94
N LYS A 202 -7.49 -25.25 15.56
CA LYS A 202 -6.59 -26.15 16.33
C LYS A 202 -5.45 -26.67 15.47
N LYS A 203 -5.75 -27.11 14.24
CA LYS A 203 -4.77 -27.56 13.24
C LYS A 203 -3.75 -26.47 12.89
N LEU A 204 -4.20 -25.24 12.63
CA LEU A 204 -3.29 -24.13 12.38
C LEU A 204 -2.41 -23.85 13.60
N PHE A 205 -2.96 -23.81 14.81
CA PHE A 205 -2.17 -23.55 16.02
C PHE A 205 -1.11 -24.62 16.28
N ALA A 206 -1.42 -25.90 16.06
CA ALA A 206 -0.44 -26.97 16.14
C ALA A 206 0.66 -26.81 15.08
N ALA A 207 0.29 -26.47 13.83
CA ALA A 207 1.25 -26.23 12.76
C ALA A 207 2.15 -25.00 13.01
N THR A 208 1.58 -23.92 13.55
CA THR A 208 2.32 -22.71 13.96
C THR A 208 3.31 -23.04 15.09
N LEU A 209 2.96 -23.91 16.04
CA LEU A 209 3.90 -24.34 17.08
C LEU A 209 5.04 -25.17 16.50
N VAL A 210 4.76 -26.05 15.53
CA VAL A 210 5.82 -26.77 14.79
C VAL A 210 6.76 -25.78 14.10
N ALA A 211 6.22 -24.75 13.43
CA ALA A 211 7.02 -23.69 12.82
C ALA A 211 7.83 -22.91 13.86
N GLN A 212 7.25 -22.59 15.01
CA GLN A 212 7.92 -21.88 16.10
C GLN A 212 9.15 -22.63 16.62
N LEU A 213 9.08 -23.96 16.68
CA LEU A 213 10.16 -24.80 17.19
C LEU A 213 11.21 -25.16 16.14
N GLY A 214 10.85 -25.16 14.85
CA GLY A 214 11.72 -25.64 13.77
C GLY A 214 12.22 -24.58 12.78
N ALA A 215 11.61 -23.40 12.75
CA ALA A 215 11.91 -22.35 11.77
C ALA A 215 12.31 -21.01 12.40
N ASP A 216 12.57 -20.96 13.70
CA ASP A 216 12.84 -19.69 14.42
C ASP A 216 14.01 -18.91 13.81
N GLU A 217 15.13 -19.58 13.52
CA GLU A 217 16.30 -18.97 12.87
C GLU A 217 15.95 -18.37 11.50
N LYS A 218 15.26 -19.14 10.65
CA LYS A 218 14.85 -18.69 9.30
C LYS A 218 13.89 -17.50 9.35
N ILE A 219 13.04 -17.46 10.37
CA ILE A 219 12.12 -16.35 10.61
C ILE A 219 12.90 -15.12 11.06
N GLU A 220 13.88 -15.29 11.95
CA GLU A 220 14.72 -14.19 12.42
C GLU A 220 15.56 -13.58 11.29
N ASP A 221 16.04 -14.39 10.35
CA ASP A 221 16.73 -13.91 9.14
C ASP A 221 15.87 -12.90 8.36
N TYR A 222 14.61 -13.25 8.03
CA TYR A 222 13.71 -12.32 7.35
C TYR A 222 13.39 -11.08 8.18
N LEU A 223 13.23 -11.23 9.50
CA LEU A 223 12.96 -10.08 10.37
C LEU A 223 14.16 -9.12 10.43
N ASN A 224 15.39 -9.62 10.36
CA ASN A 224 16.59 -8.79 10.37
C ASN A 224 16.80 -8.03 9.04
N GLU A 225 16.21 -8.50 7.95
CA GLU A 225 16.21 -7.80 6.67
C GLU A 225 15.27 -6.59 6.61
N PHE A 226 14.39 -6.38 7.60
CA PHE A 226 13.44 -5.25 7.63
C PHE A 226 13.67 -4.34 8.84
N SER A 227 13.59 -3.03 8.63
CA SER A 227 13.70 -2.04 9.71
C SER A 227 12.32 -1.80 10.35
N PHE A 228 12.13 -2.27 11.57
CA PHE A 228 10.89 -2.08 12.31
C PHE A 228 10.93 -0.80 13.15
N PRO A 229 9.83 -0.02 13.20
CA PRO A 229 9.74 1.19 14.02
C PRO A 229 9.61 0.88 15.53
N SER A 230 9.23 -0.35 15.88
CA SER A 230 9.12 -0.79 17.27
C SER A 230 9.31 -2.30 17.41
N GLU A 231 9.75 -2.72 18.60
CA GLU A 231 9.83 -4.14 18.98
C GLU A 231 8.46 -4.84 18.94
N VAL A 232 7.38 -4.11 19.19
CA VAL A 232 6.01 -4.66 19.08
C VAL A 232 5.72 -5.04 17.63
N SER A 233 6.03 -4.17 16.67
CA SER A 233 5.84 -4.44 15.24
C SER A 233 6.68 -5.63 14.76
N LYS A 234 7.94 -5.76 15.25
CA LYS A 234 8.79 -6.92 14.97
C LYS A 234 8.15 -8.21 15.50
N LYS A 235 7.67 -8.22 16.75
CA LYS A 235 6.99 -9.38 17.36
C LYS A 235 5.71 -9.78 16.63
N VAL A 236 4.87 -8.82 16.22
CA VAL A 236 3.64 -9.13 15.46
C VAL A 236 3.99 -9.69 14.07
N SER A 237 5.04 -9.17 13.43
CA SER A 237 5.54 -9.69 12.15
C SER A 237 6.11 -11.11 12.28
N LYS A 238 6.79 -11.42 13.39
CA LYS A 238 7.20 -12.78 13.74
C LYS A 238 6.00 -13.73 13.80
N VAL A 239 4.92 -13.32 14.48
CA VAL A 239 3.67 -14.09 14.54
C VAL A 239 3.06 -14.29 13.14
N ALA A 240 3.13 -13.29 12.26
CA ALA A 240 2.65 -13.41 10.89
C ALA A 240 3.44 -14.46 10.10
N LEU A 241 4.78 -14.50 10.21
CA LEU A 241 5.63 -15.52 9.58
C LEU A 241 5.40 -16.92 10.15
N LEU A 242 5.18 -17.03 11.47
CA LEU A 242 4.83 -18.30 12.09
C LEU A 242 3.51 -18.85 11.53
N ASN A 243 2.51 -17.98 11.36
CA ASN A 243 1.24 -18.35 10.73
C ASN A 243 1.40 -18.68 9.25
N TYR A 244 2.26 -17.97 8.52
CA TYR A 244 2.61 -18.28 7.13
C TYR A 244 3.20 -19.69 7.03
N ALA A 245 4.22 -19.99 7.84
CA ALA A 245 4.88 -21.29 7.84
C ALA A 245 3.91 -22.42 8.24
N GLY A 246 3.08 -22.20 9.28
CA GLY A 246 2.03 -23.14 9.68
C GLY A 246 1.02 -23.42 8.56
N ALA A 247 0.55 -22.37 7.86
CA ALA A 247 -0.33 -22.52 6.71
C ALA A 247 0.36 -23.24 5.53
N ALA A 248 1.64 -22.96 5.29
CA ALA A 248 2.43 -23.63 4.24
C ALA A 248 2.69 -25.12 4.57
N ILE A 249 2.77 -25.51 5.85
CA ILE A 249 2.81 -26.94 6.23
C ILE A 249 1.48 -27.61 5.85
N MET A 250 0.35 -26.96 6.16
CA MET A 250 -0.99 -27.49 5.90
C MET A 250 -1.36 -27.51 4.41
N MET A 251 -0.82 -26.56 3.65
CA MET A 251 -1.07 -26.32 2.23
C MET A 251 0.28 -26.15 1.51
N PRO A 252 1.03 -27.25 1.26
CA PRO A 252 2.35 -27.18 0.63
C PRO A 252 2.24 -26.58 -0.77
N TYR A 253 3.22 -25.76 -1.14
CA TYR A 253 3.13 -24.85 -2.27
C TYR A 253 2.69 -25.53 -3.57
N GLU A 254 3.40 -26.59 -3.98
CA GLU A 254 3.16 -27.28 -5.25
C GLU A 254 1.77 -27.93 -5.30
N ASN A 255 1.39 -28.70 -4.28
CA ASN A 255 0.07 -29.33 -4.23
C ASN A 255 -1.04 -28.29 -4.21
N PHE A 256 -0.86 -27.21 -3.45
CA PHE A 256 -1.82 -26.13 -3.36
C PHE A 256 -1.95 -25.39 -4.70
N TYR A 257 -0.84 -25.05 -5.34
CA TYR A 257 -0.80 -24.42 -6.66
C TYR A 257 -1.54 -25.25 -7.72
N ASN A 258 -1.26 -26.55 -7.78
CA ASN A 258 -1.89 -27.45 -8.73
C ASN A 258 -3.40 -27.55 -8.52
N GLU A 259 -3.85 -27.65 -7.27
CA GLU A 259 -5.27 -27.69 -6.93
C GLU A 259 -5.97 -26.35 -7.23
N VAL A 260 -5.30 -25.22 -6.98
CA VAL A 260 -5.79 -23.87 -7.33
C VAL A 260 -5.98 -23.72 -8.83
N LYS A 261 -5.00 -24.15 -9.64
CA LYS A 261 -5.07 -24.09 -11.10
C LYS A 261 -6.17 -25.01 -11.64
N LYS A 262 -6.25 -26.24 -11.14
CA LYS A 262 -7.26 -27.22 -11.54
C LYS A 262 -8.69 -26.72 -11.28
N ASN A 263 -8.93 -26.14 -10.11
CA ASN A 263 -10.25 -25.65 -9.72
C ASN A 263 -10.49 -24.16 -10.04
N ARG A 264 -9.61 -23.55 -10.85
CA ARG A 264 -9.74 -22.16 -11.33
C ARG A 264 -10.00 -21.14 -10.21
N TYR A 265 -9.27 -21.26 -9.10
CA TYR A 265 -9.39 -20.38 -7.93
C TYR A 265 -10.74 -20.44 -7.18
N ASP A 266 -11.49 -21.54 -7.31
CA ASP A 266 -12.65 -21.79 -6.43
C ASP A 266 -12.19 -22.02 -4.98
N LEU A 267 -12.29 -20.96 -4.16
CA LEU A 267 -11.78 -20.95 -2.79
C LEU A 267 -12.62 -21.82 -1.83
N GLU A 268 -13.91 -22.00 -2.11
CA GLU A 268 -14.77 -22.86 -1.30
C GLU A 268 -14.42 -24.34 -1.48
N LEU A 269 -14.16 -24.75 -2.72
CA LEU A 269 -13.70 -26.10 -3.01
C LEU A 269 -12.32 -26.35 -2.39
N LEU A 270 -11.39 -25.40 -2.52
CA LEU A 270 -10.05 -25.49 -1.94
C LEU A 270 -10.08 -25.61 -0.41
N LYS A 271 -10.97 -24.86 0.26
CA LYS A 271 -11.21 -24.95 1.71
C LYS A 271 -11.47 -26.39 2.14
N ASN A 272 -12.34 -27.08 1.40
CA ASN A 272 -12.70 -28.47 1.67
C ASN A 272 -11.56 -29.44 1.32
N SER A 273 -10.85 -29.23 0.20
CA SER A 273 -9.74 -30.09 -0.23
C SER A 273 -8.60 -30.16 0.80
N PHE A 274 -8.29 -29.04 1.46
CA PHE A 274 -7.21 -28.95 2.44
C PHE A 274 -7.68 -29.03 3.91
N ALA A 275 -9.00 -29.06 4.16
CA ALA A 275 -9.61 -29.04 5.49
C ALA A 275 -9.03 -27.89 6.34
N VAL A 276 -9.29 -26.67 5.87
CA VAL A 276 -8.82 -25.38 6.41
C VAL A 276 -9.99 -24.39 6.42
N SER A 277 -9.86 -23.25 7.08
CA SER A 277 -10.89 -22.21 7.05
C SER A 277 -10.85 -21.40 5.74
N PHE A 278 -11.95 -20.72 5.41
CA PHE A 278 -12.01 -19.86 4.23
C PHE A 278 -10.94 -18.75 4.28
N GLU A 279 -10.76 -18.11 5.44
CA GLU A 279 -9.71 -17.11 5.65
C GLU A 279 -8.30 -17.69 5.40
N GLN A 280 -8.03 -18.92 5.86
CA GLN A 280 -6.74 -19.58 5.66
C GLN A 280 -6.46 -19.82 4.17
N VAL A 281 -7.44 -20.25 3.39
CA VAL A 281 -7.31 -20.41 1.93
C VAL A 281 -7.08 -19.06 1.25
N CYS A 282 -7.88 -18.05 1.59
CA CYS A 282 -7.73 -16.69 1.06
C CYS A 282 -6.32 -16.14 1.29
N HIS A 283 -5.77 -16.35 2.48
CA HIS A 283 -4.38 -16.02 2.75
C HIS A 283 -3.44 -16.80 1.84
N ARG A 284 -3.57 -18.13 1.77
CA ARG A 284 -2.63 -18.97 1.04
C ARG A 284 -2.59 -18.67 -0.46
N VAL A 285 -3.72 -18.35 -1.09
CA VAL A 285 -3.73 -17.98 -2.52
C VAL A 285 -2.98 -16.68 -2.80
N THR A 286 -2.94 -15.73 -1.85
CA THR A 286 -2.10 -14.53 -2.02
C THR A 286 -0.61 -14.86 -1.99
N CYS A 287 -0.19 -15.93 -1.31
CA CYS A 287 1.22 -16.31 -1.21
C CYS A 287 1.81 -16.94 -2.48
N LEU A 288 1.03 -17.11 -3.56
CA LEU A 288 1.44 -17.82 -4.77
C LEU A 288 2.38 -16.98 -5.68
N GLN A 289 3.53 -16.56 -5.15
CA GLN A 289 4.53 -15.73 -5.85
C GLN A 289 5.89 -16.41 -6.12
N ASN A 290 5.96 -17.75 -6.14
CA ASN A 290 7.15 -18.47 -6.55
C ASN A 290 7.48 -18.15 -8.01
N PRO A 291 8.70 -17.68 -8.34
CA PRO A 291 9.07 -17.33 -9.72
C PRO A 291 8.86 -18.45 -10.74
N LYS A 292 8.98 -19.71 -10.33
CA LYS A 292 8.82 -20.89 -11.21
C LYS A 292 7.37 -21.36 -11.34
N MET A 293 6.53 -21.04 -10.36
CA MET A 293 5.15 -21.52 -10.25
C MET A 293 4.23 -20.38 -9.78
N LYS A 294 4.23 -19.28 -10.54
CA LYS A 294 3.52 -18.06 -10.15
C LYS A 294 2.01 -18.21 -10.36
N GLY A 295 1.24 -17.84 -9.34
CA GLY A 295 -0.22 -17.72 -9.39
C GLY A 295 -0.67 -16.34 -9.88
N ILE A 296 -1.97 -16.12 -9.92
CA ILE A 296 -2.56 -14.79 -10.07
C ILE A 296 -2.20 -13.95 -8.83
N PRO A 297 -1.65 -12.73 -8.98
CA PRO A 297 -1.35 -11.84 -7.87
C PRO A 297 -2.65 -11.30 -7.28
N LEU A 298 -3.14 -11.97 -6.23
CA LEU A 298 -4.38 -11.61 -5.55
C LEU A 298 -4.14 -10.65 -4.40
N HIS A 299 -5.14 -9.81 -4.13
CA HIS A 299 -5.21 -8.94 -2.97
C HIS A 299 -6.17 -9.55 -1.96
N MET A 300 -5.87 -9.37 -0.69
CA MET A 300 -6.76 -9.78 0.39
C MET A 300 -6.98 -8.61 1.33
N ILE A 301 -8.25 -8.38 1.67
CA ILE A 301 -8.66 -7.42 2.68
C ILE A 301 -9.61 -8.11 3.65
N ARG A 302 -9.44 -7.85 4.96
CA ARG A 302 -10.37 -8.31 5.99
C ARG A 302 -10.99 -7.12 6.67
N VAL A 303 -12.30 -6.98 6.53
CA VAL A 303 -13.07 -5.84 7.01
C VAL A 303 -14.14 -6.28 8.02
N ASP A 304 -14.54 -5.38 8.91
CA ASP A 304 -15.73 -5.56 9.74
C ASP A 304 -16.91 -4.72 9.22
N ARG A 305 -18.07 -4.84 9.88
CA ARG A 305 -19.31 -4.11 9.50
C ARG A 305 -19.16 -2.59 9.60
N SER A 306 -18.24 -2.11 10.42
CA SER A 306 -17.93 -0.70 10.60
C SER A 306 -16.96 -0.18 9.53
N GLY A 307 -16.48 -1.06 8.65
CA GLY A 307 -15.50 -0.73 7.61
C GLY A 307 -14.05 -0.73 8.11
N ASN A 308 -13.80 -1.16 9.35
CA ASN A 308 -12.43 -1.26 9.88
C ASN A 308 -11.71 -2.38 9.15
N VAL A 309 -10.50 -2.07 8.69
CA VAL A 309 -9.66 -3.04 8.01
C VAL A 309 -8.63 -3.61 8.98
N SER A 310 -8.68 -4.91 9.22
CA SER A 310 -7.79 -5.58 10.18
C SER A 310 -6.66 -6.37 9.51
N LYS A 311 -6.74 -6.64 8.21
CA LYS A 311 -5.67 -7.24 7.40
C LYS A 311 -5.72 -6.72 5.97
N ARG A 312 -4.55 -6.47 5.39
CA ARG A 312 -4.35 -6.05 4.01
C ARG A 312 -3.15 -6.81 3.43
N PHE A 313 -3.32 -7.38 2.25
CA PHE A 313 -2.25 -7.94 1.44
C PHE A 313 -2.40 -7.40 0.04
N SER A 314 -1.37 -6.73 -0.46
CA SER A 314 -1.35 -6.19 -1.81
C SER A 314 -0.12 -6.65 -2.56
N ILE A 315 -0.34 -7.28 -3.73
CA ILE A 315 0.73 -7.95 -4.48
C ILE A 315 0.84 -7.43 -5.91
N SER A 316 -0.26 -7.00 -6.55
CA SER A 316 -0.20 -6.47 -7.92
C SER A 316 0.20 -4.98 -8.03
N GLY A 317 0.56 -4.34 -6.91
CA GLY A 317 0.85 -2.90 -6.86
C GLY A 317 -0.36 -1.98 -6.68
N ILE A 318 -1.58 -2.52 -6.55
CA ILE A 318 -2.75 -1.72 -6.17
C ILE A 318 -2.56 -1.16 -4.75
N GLU A 319 -2.54 0.15 -4.61
CA GLU A 319 -2.52 0.79 -3.29
C GLU A 319 -3.93 0.71 -2.69
N LEU A 320 -4.07 -0.13 -1.65
CA LEU A 320 -5.27 -0.14 -0.82
C LEU A 320 -5.21 1.08 0.10
N PRO A 321 -6.27 1.92 0.18
CA PRO A 321 -6.27 3.12 1.00
C PRO A 321 -5.87 2.81 2.46
N ARG A 322 -4.85 3.51 2.95
CA ARG A 322 -4.29 3.25 4.29
C ARG A 322 -5.08 3.92 5.41
N LEU A 323 -5.39 5.21 5.21
CA LEU A 323 -5.90 6.14 6.22
C LEU A 323 -7.43 6.28 6.28
N SER A 324 -8.17 5.39 5.63
CA SER A 324 -9.64 5.41 5.67
C SER A 324 -10.21 3.99 5.73
N GLY A 325 -11.43 3.86 6.27
CA GLY A 325 -12.19 2.61 6.22
C GLY A 325 -12.39 2.13 4.78
N ALA A 326 -12.71 0.86 4.60
CA ALA A 326 -12.99 0.35 3.26
C ALA A 326 -14.14 1.15 2.63
N CYS A 327 -13.96 1.63 1.39
CA CYS A 327 -14.99 2.40 0.69
C CYS A 327 -16.31 1.60 0.68
N PRO A 328 -17.45 2.15 1.13
CA PRO A 328 -18.70 1.40 1.24
C PRO A 328 -19.26 0.96 -0.12
N LYS A 329 -18.75 1.53 -1.22
CA LYS A 329 -19.06 1.10 -2.58
C LYS A 329 -18.30 -0.15 -3.02
N TRP A 330 -17.28 -0.58 -2.27
CA TRP A 330 -16.58 -1.82 -2.58
C TRP A 330 -17.49 -3.01 -2.32
N ASN A 331 -17.42 -4.00 -3.21
CA ASN A 331 -18.21 -5.23 -3.11
C ASN A 331 -18.03 -5.95 -1.77
N VAL A 332 -16.88 -5.80 -1.10
CA VAL A 332 -16.65 -6.37 0.24
C VAL A 332 -17.71 -5.96 1.27
N SER A 333 -18.28 -4.75 1.17
CA SER A 333 -19.35 -4.29 2.06
C SER A 333 -20.66 -5.05 1.82
N SER A 334 -20.90 -5.51 0.59
CA SER A 334 -22.11 -6.28 0.23
C SER A 334 -22.13 -7.69 0.85
N ALA A 335 -20.96 -8.23 1.23
CA ALA A 335 -20.87 -9.51 1.94
C ALA A 335 -21.62 -9.48 3.29
N PHE A 336 -21.70 -8.32 3.95
CA PHE A 336 -22.46 -8.17 5.20
C PHE A 336 -23.98 -8.16 5.02
N SER A 337 -24.45 -7.92 3.79
CA SER A 337 -25.86 -7.97 3.41
C SER A 337 -26.30 -9.40 3.07
N ASN A 338 -25.36 -10.29 2.71
CA ASN A 338 -25.63 -11.69 2.40
C ASN A 338 -24.67 -12.61 3.19
N PRO A 339 -24.92 -12.82 4.50
CA PRO A 339 -24.08 -13.69 5.31
C PRO A 339 -24.16 -15.14 4.82
N GLY A 340 -23.00 -15.80 4.71
CA GLY A 340 -22.87 -17.19 4.28
C GLY A 340 -21.44 -17.52 3.89
#